data_AF-A0A9N9R1D3-F1
#
_entry.id   AF-A0A9N9R1D3-F1
#
_cell.length_a   1.000
_cell.length_b   1.000
_cell.length_c   1.000
_cell.angle_alpha   90.00
_cell.angle_beta   90.00
_cell.angle_gamma   90.00
#
_symmetry.space_group_name_H-M   'P 1'
#
loop_
_entity.id
_entity.type
_entity.pdbx_description
1 polymer ?
#
loop_
_entity_poly.entity_id
_entity_poly.type
_entity_poly.pdbx_seq_one_letter_code
_entity_poly.pdbx_strand_id
1 'polypeptide(L)'
;MYGYAVIALLALAANAHAQDTSLWVEVSPTTDEVEEIEKRYTPELVKELQSAKDDTLLLYTEFSGRAGMELRHFLREMSGFSNRSAATLGSAVLNSAPESCRQELQKKLFKVESDVKLAASFSGVNHHKFLLGHMVVFRMHLNKSEDYIKKCDRVIASCGISCETTPRVRRWRRHAADEIHRVRDDIQHTRRSYKDLLTHAHRHLNHLRKQANNRAKEIIEHFITCIH
;
A
#
# COMPACT_ATOMS: atom_id res chain seq x y z
N MET A 1 17.65 54.56 12.68
CA MET A 1 16.39 54.20 11.98
C MET A 1 16.39 52.71 11.64
N TYR A 2 16.43 51.88 12.69
CA TYR A 2 16.14 50.45 12.66
C TYR A 2 14.98 50.28 13.64
N GLY A 3 13.83 49.78 13.22
CA GLY A 3 12.71 49.62 14.16
C GLY A 3 11.37 49.23 13.54
N TYR A 4 11.14 49.45 12.24
CA TYR A 4 9.82 49.22 11.64
C TYR A 4 9.74 48.00 10.71
N ALA A 5 10.86 47.35 10.38
CA ALA A 5 10.86 46.21 9.46
C ALA A 5 10.71 44.82 10.14
N VAL A 6 10.85 44.74 11.47
CA VAL A 6 10.77 43.46 12.22
C VAL A 6 9.34 43.18 12.72
N ILE A 7 8.48 44.20 12.81
CA ILE A 7 7.10 44.06 13.31
C ILE A 7 6.15 43.51 12.22
N ALA A 8 6.44 43.75 10.94
CA ALA A 8 5.62 43.25 9.83
C ALA A 8 5.75 41.73 9.60
N LEU A 9 6.90 41.12 9.94
CA LEU A 9 7.14 39.68 9.78
C LEU A 9 6.61 38.84 10.95
N LEU A 10 6.39 39.44 12.13
CA LEU A 10 5.76 38.77 13.26
C LEU A 10 4.22 38.83 13.21
N ALA A 11 3.63 39.82 12.51
CA ALA A 11 2.18 39.90 12.30
C ALA A 11 1.64 38.86 11.29
N LEU A 12 2.47 38.38 10.35
CA LEU A 12 2.12 37.32 9.41
C LEU A 12 2.26 35.91 10.00
N ALA A 13 3.03 35.74 11.08
CA ALA A 13 3.19 34.46 11.77
C ALA A 13 2.09 34.20 12.84
N ALA A 14 1.38 35.24 13.29
CA ALA A 14 0.29 35.10 14.26
C ALA A 14 -1.09 34.84 13.62
N ASN A 15 -1.29 35.17 12.34
CA ASN A 15 -2.56 34.97 11.64
C ASN A 15 -2.71 33.60 10.95
N ALA A 16 -1.72 32.72 11.04
CA ALA A 16 -1.82 31.34 10.56
C ALA A 16 -2.26 30.34 11.64
N HIS A 17 -2.36 30.76 12.91
CA HIS A 17 -2.75 29.91 14.05
C HIS A 17 -4.08 30.30 14.71
N ALA A 18 -4.88 31.16 14.08
CA ALA A 18 -6.21 31.54 14.56
C ALA A 18 -7.26 31.47 13.44
N GLN A 19 -7.37 30.32 12.79
CA GLN A 19 -8.61 29.92 12.15
C GLN A 19 -9.12 28.68 12.88
N ASP A 20 -9.74 28.92 14.04
CA ASP A 20 -10.85 28.09 14.48
C ASP A 20 -11.96 28.24 13.44
N THR A 21 -11.91 27.42 12.40
CA THR A 21 -13.07 27.16 11.55
C THR A 21 -13.99 26.18 12.27
N SER A 22 -14.47 26.56 13.46
CA SER A 22 -15.72 26.03 13.97
C SER A 22 -16.84 26.70 13.16
N LEU A 23 -17.10 26.16 11.97
CA LEU A 23 -18.28 26.50 11.21
C LEU A 23 -19.47 25.90 11.96
N TRP A 24 -20.03 26.67 12.90
CA TRP A 24 -21.29 26.33 13.55
C TRP A 24 -22.38 26.49 12.50
N VAL A 25 -22.64 25.41 11.76
CA VAL A 25 -23.93 25.25 11.09
C VAL A 25 -24.93 25.09 12.24
N GLU A 26 -25.75 26.11 12.47
CA GLU A 26 -27.01 25.93 13.18
C GLU A 26 -27.85 24.95 12.34
N VAL A 27 -27.67 23.66 12.61
CA VAL A 27 -28.62 22.64 12.20
C VAL A 27 -29.81 22.82 13.11
N SER A 28 -30.72 23.71 12.73
CA SER A 28 -32.12 23.57 13.13
C SER A 28 -32.47 22.10 12.89
N PRO A 29 -32.99 21.35 13.89
CA PRO A 29 -33.41 19.98 13.66
C PRO A 29 -34.60 20.05 12.72
N THR A 30 -34.35 20.00 11.42
CA THR A 30 -35.35 19.59 10.46
C THR A 30 -35.63 18.15 10.80
N THR A 31 -36.70 17.95 11.56
CA THR A 31 -37.44 16.70 11.67
C THR A 31 -38.05 16.37 10.30
N ASP A 32 -37.20 16.28 9.28
CA ASP A 32 -37.46 15.42 8.15
C ASP A 32 -36.83 14.09 8.57
N GLU A 33 -37.48 13.43 9.52
CA GLU A 33 -37.48 11.98 9.55
C GLU A 33 -38.04 11.57 8.18
N VAL A 34 -37.16 11.47 7.18
CA VAL A 34 -37.43 10.65 6.02
C VAL A 34 -37.76 9.31 6.64
N GLU A 35 -39.03 8.94 6.62
CA GLU A 35 -39.47 7.61 6.97
C GLU A 35 -38.65 6.66 6.12
N GLU A 36 -37.54 6.17 6.68
CA GLU A 36 -36.78 5.05 6.16
C GLU A 36 -37.81 3.93 6.10
N ILE A 37 -38.38 3.74 4.90
CA ILE A 37 -39.30 2.65 4.58
C ILE A 37 -38.73 1.41 5.27
N GLU A 38 -39.51 0.90 6.22
CA GLU A 38 -39.09 -0.01 7.28
C GLU A 38 -38.74 -1.39 6.68
N LYS A 39 -37.64 -1.44 5.93
CA LYS A 39 -37.11 -2.67 5.36
C LYS A 39 -36.57 -3.50 6.51
N ARG A 40 -36.83 -4.80 6.47
CA ARG A 40 -36.34 -5.78 7.45
C ARG A 40 -34.82 -5.95 7.29
N TYR A 41 -34.02 -4.92 7.59
CA TYR A 41 -32.64 -4.70 7.14
C TYR A 41 -31.59 -5.75 7.52
N THR A 42 -31.87 -6.70 8.42
CA THR A 42 -30.81 -7.60 8.93
C THR A 42 -30.28 -8.57 7.87
N PRO A 43 -31.11 -9.27 7.07
CA PRO A 43 -30.65 -10.15 5.99
C PRO A 43 -29.95 -9.38 4.86
N GLU A 44 -30.37 -8.15 4.55
CA GLU A 44 -29.69 -7.29 3.58
C GLU A 44 -28.30 -6.91 4.09
N LEU A 45 -28.18 -6.53 5.37
CA LEU A 45 -26.89 -6.23 6.00
C LEU A 45 -25.96 -7.44 6.02
N VAL A 46 -26.48 -8.66 6.20
CA VAL A 46 -25.68 -9.90 6.10
C VAL A 46 -25.14 -10.06 4.68
N LYS A 47 -25.96 -9.83 3.65
CA LYS A 47 -25.53 -9.88 2.25
C LYS A 47 -24.49 -8.81 1.94
N GLU A 48 -24.69 -7.59 2.42
CA GLU A 48 -23.73 -6.49 2.24
C GLU A 48 -22.42 -6.75 2.96
N LEU A 49 -22.45 -7.29 4.18
CA LEU A 49 -21.27 -7.70 4.92
C LEU A 49 -20.50 -8.78 4.14
N GLN A 50 -21.19 -9.79 3.61
CA GLN A 50 -20.55 -10.83 2.83
C GLN A 50 -19.94 -10.28 1.54
N SER A 51 -20.67 -9.44 0.81
CA SER A 51 -20.15 -8.75 -0.36
C SER A 51 -18.90 -7.91 -0.03
N ALA A 52 -18.89 -7.18 1.08
CA ALA A 52 -17.73 -6.41 1.51
C ALA A 52 -16.54 -7.33 1.86
N LYS A 53 -16.78 -8.47 2.53
CA LYS A 53 -15.74 -9.49 2.78
C LYS A 53 -15.15 -9.99 1.46
N ASP A 54 -15.98 -10.32 0.50
CA ASP A 54 -15.56 -10.82 -0.82
C ASP A 54 -14.74 -9.75 -1.57
N ASP A 55 -15.17 -8.48 -1.54
CA ASP A 55 -14.45 -7.36 -2.14
C ASP A 55 -13.06 -7.16 -1.51
N THR A 56 -12.96 -7.26 -0.18
CA THR A 56 -11.65 -7.15 0.51
C THR A 56 -10.72 -8.31 0.16
N LEU A 57 -11.25 -9.52 0.02
CA LEU A 57 -10.47 -10.69 -0.39
C LEU A 57 -10.01 -10.57 -1.84
N LEU A 58 -10.89 -10.11 -2.73
CA LEU A 58 -10.54 -9.84 -4.12
C LEU A 58 -9.42 -8.81 -4.22
N LEU A 59 -9.51 -7.71 -3.47
CA LEU A 59 -8.46 -6.69 -3.41
C LEU A 59 -7.10 -7.29 -3.01
N TYR A 60 -7.10 -8.13 -1.98
CA TYR A 60 -5.88 -8.78 -1.49
C TYR A 60 -5.24 -9.70 -2.54
N THR A 61 -6.06 -10.51 -3.21
CA THR A 61 -5.57 -11.45 -4.23
C THR A 61 -5.02 -10.71 -5.46
N GLU A 62 -5.71 -9.66 -5.93
CA GLU A 62 -5.24 -8.78 -7.01
C GLU A 62 -3.87 -8.16 -6.68
N PHE A 63 -3.74 -7.62 -5.48
CA PHE A 63 -2.54 -6.88 -5.10
C PHE A 63 -1.35 -7.79 -4.84
N SER A 64 -1.56 -8.90 -4.15
CA SER A 64 -0.53 -9.92 -3.94
C SER A 64 -0.04 -10.50 -5.27
N GLY A 65 -0.95 -10.72 -6.22
CA GLY A 65 -0.62 -11.15 -7.57
C GLY A 65 0.27 -10.14 -8.31
N ARG A 66 -0.15 -8.86 -8.34
CA ARG A 66 0.57 -7.79 -9.07
C ARG A 66 1.97 -7.53 -8.53
N ALA A 67 2.13 -7.33 -7.22
CA ALA A 67 3.45 -7.07 -6.62
C ALA A 67 4.41 -8.24 -6.83
N GLY A 68 3.90 -9.47 -6.73
CA GLY A 68 4.71 -10.66 -6.93
C GLY A 68 5.20 -10.80 -8.38
N MET A 69 4.44 -10.39 -9.39
CA MET A 69 4.85 -10.54 -10.80
C MET A 69 6.04 -9.67 -11.17
N GLU A 70 5.99 -8.36 -10.89
CA GLU A 70 7.07 -7.44 -11.29
C GLU A 70 8.39 -7.79 -10.60
N LEU A 71 8.35 -8.04 -9.28
CA LEU A 71 9.54 -8.41 -8.53
C LEU A 71 10.12 -9.75 -9.02
N ARG A 72 9.27 -10.76 -9.27
CA ARG A 72 9.75 -12.04 -9.83
C ARG A 72 10.40 -11.85 -11.19
N HIS A 73 9.83 -11.00 -12.06
CA HIS A 73 10.42 -10.74 -13.36
C HIS A 73 11.78 -10.07 -13.23
N PHE A 74 11.90 -9.05 -12.39
CA PHE A 74 13.15 -8.38 -12.10
C PHE A 74 14.22 -9.33 -11.55
N LEU A 75 13.87 -10.18 -10.57
CA LEU A 75 14.80 -11.13 -9.98
C LEU A 75 15.28 -12.19 -10.98
N ARG A 76 14.40 -12.63 -11.88
CA ARG A 76 14.78 -13.51 -13.00
C ARG A 76 15.73 -12.80 -13.96
N GLU A 77 15.42 -11.56 -14.33
CA GLU A 77 16.29 -10.74 -15.17
C GLU A 77 17.67 -10.57 -14.54
N MET A 78 17.75 -10.22 -13.26
CA MET A 78 19.04 -10.04 -12.56
C MET A 78 19.77 -11.36 -12.29
N SER A 79 19.13 -12.51 -12.46
CA SER A 79 19.79 -13.80 -12.26
C SER A 79 20.74 -14.12 -13.40
N GLY A 80 22.00 -14.40 -13.05
CA GLY A 80 23.05 -14.57 -14.04
C GLY A 80 23.50 -13.26 -14.68
N PHE A 81 23.17 -12.12 -14.07
CA PHE A 81 23.65 -10.81 -14.51
C PHE A 81 25.17 -10.78 -14.55
N SER A 82 25.83 -11.26 -13.51
CA SER A 82 27.29 -11.33 -13.43
C SER A 82 27.93 -12.04 -14.64
N ASN A 83 27.44 -13.24 -14.97
CA ASN A 83 27.93 -14.03 -16.10
C ASN A 83 27.68 -13.33 -17.44
N ARG A 84 26.49 -12.75 -17.65
CA ARG A 84 26.18 -12.02 -18.88
C ARG A 84 27.04 -10.76 -19.04
N SER A 85 27.27 -10.04 -17.95
CA SER A 85 28.14 -8.86 -17.93
C SER A 85 29.59 -9.23 -18.20
N ALA A 86 30.09 -10.36 -17.69
CA ALA A 86 31.43 -10.82 -18.02
C ALA A 86 31.55 -11.28 -19.50
N ALA A 87 30.51 -11.92 -20.04
CA ALA A 87 30.51 -12.41 -21.41
C ALA A 87 30.64 -11.31 -22.47
N THR A 88 30.30 -10.05 -22.16
CA THR A 88 30.47 -8.92 -23.10
C THR A 88 31.92 -8.62 -23.43
N LEU A 89 32.88 -9.00 -22.57
CA LEU A 89 34.32 -8.87 -22.80
C LEU A 89 34.85 -9.86 -23.84
N GLY A 90 34.11 -10.94 -24.12
CA GLY A 90 34.54 -12.03 -24.99
C GLY A 90 35.50 -13.02 -24.29
N SER A 91 35.44 -14.28 -24.70
CA SER A 91 36.22 -15.36 -24.09
C SER A 91 37.73 -15.20 -24.29
N ALA A 92 38.15 -14.61 -25.41
CA ALA A 92 39.57 -14.38 -25.70
C ALA A 92 40.21 -13.41 -24.69
N VAL A 93 39.57 -12.26 -24.44
CA VAL A 93 40.04 -11.23 -23.50
C VAL A 93 40.04 -11.74 -22.06
N LEU A 94 38.98 -12.46 -21.68
CA LEU A 94 38.91 -13.09 -20.36
C LEU A 94 40.05 -14.10 -20.18
N ASN A 95 40.31 -14.97 -21.16
CA ASN A 95 41.31 -16.02 -21.04
C ASN A 95 42.75 -15.51 -21.10
N SER A 96 43.02 -14.37 -21.74
CA SER A 96 44.34 -13.74 -21.76
C SER A 96 44.68 -12.97 -20.47
N ALA A 97 43.70 -12.68 -19.62
CA ALA A 97 43.90 -11.90 -18.40
C ALA A 97 44.56 -12.72 -17.27
N PRO A 98 45.35 -12.08 -16.39
CA PRO A 98 45.85 -12.71 -15.17
C PRO A 98 44.72 -13.25 -14.29
N GLU A 99 44.97 -14.38 -13.62
CA GLU A 99 43.97 -15.03 -12.78
C GLU A 99 43.44 -14.11 -11.66
N SER A 100 44.30 -13.29 -11.07
CA SER A 100 43.92 -12.30 -10.06
C SER A 100 42.88 -11.31 -10.59
N CYS A 101 43.08 -10.77 -11.79
CA CYS A 101 42.14 -9.83 -12.43
C CYS A 101 40.79 -10.52 -12.73
N ARG A 102 40.82 -11.77 -13.20
CA ARG A 102 39.58 -12.55 -13.47
C ARG A 102 38.76 -12.80 -12.22
N GLN A 103 39.41 -13.24 -11.15
CA GLN A 103 38.75 -13.49 -9.87
C GLN A 103 38.15 -12.21 -9.29
N GLU A 104 38.86 -11.08 -9.39
CA GLU A 104 38.36 -9.79 -8.93
C GLU A 104 37.14 -9.31 -9.74
N LEU A 105 37.19 -9.43 -11.08
CA LEU A 105 36.06 -9.15 -11.97
C LEU A 105 34.83 -9.96 -11.56
N GLN A 106 34.97 -11.29 -11.46
CA GLN A 106 33.87 -12.18 -11.12
C GLN A 106 33.30 -11.86 -9.73
N LYS A 107 34.17 -11.64 -8.74
CA LYS A 107 33.76 -11.26 -7.37
C LYS A 107 32.96 -9.96 -7.35
N LYS A 108 33.44 -8.92 -8.05
CA LYS A 108 32.78 -7.61 -8.09
C LYS A 108 31.44 -7.67 -8.83
N LEU A 109 31.37 -8.34 -9.98
CA LEU A 109 30.13 -8.51 -10.73
C LEU A 109 29.09 -9.34 -9.97
N PHE A 110 29.52 -10.43 -9.32
CA PHE A 110 28.64 -11.23 -8.46
C PHE A 110 28.10 -10.42 -7.27
N LYS A 111 28.95 -9.60 -6.66
CA LYS A 111 28.53 -8.68 -5.60
C LYS A 111 27.45 -7.71 -6.09
N VAL A 112 27.61 -7.12 -7.28
CA VAL A 112 26.58 -6.25 -7.88
C VAL A 112 25.26 -7.00 -8.05
N GLU A 113 25.29 -8.22 -8.60
CA GLU A 113 24.10 -9.06 -8.76
C GLU A 113 23.42 -9.33 -7.41
N SER A 114 24.19 -9.70 -6.38
CA SER A 114 23.67 -10.00 -5.05
C SER A 114 23.08 -8.76 -4.37
N ASP A 115 23.80 -7.65 -4.37
CA ASP A 115 23.37 -6.38 -3.76
C ASP A 115 22.06 -5.88 -4.39
N VAL A 116 21.93 -5.97 -5.72
CA VAL A 116 20.75 -5.51 -6.46
C VAL A 116 19.54 -6.41 -6.20
N LYS A 117 19.74 -7.73 -6.15
CA LYS A 117 18.66 -8.67 -5.79
C LYS A 117 18.19 -8.46 -4.37
N LEU A 118 19.11 -8.23 -3.43
CA LEU A 118 18.78 -7.93 -2.04
C LEU A 118 18.02 -6.60 -1.94
N ALA A 119 18.50 -5.55 -2.61
CA ALA A 119 17.82 -4.26 -2.66
C ALA A 119 16.40 -4.37 -3.22
N ALA A 120 16.21 -5.11 -4.32
CA ALA A 120 14.90 -5.34 -4.92
C ALA A 120 13.95 -6.11 -3.98
N SER A 121 14.47 -7.04 -3.17
CA SER A 121 13.64 -7.83 -2.24
C SER A 121 12.91 -6.98 -1.19
N PHE A 122 13.47 -5.82 -0.81
CA PHE A 122 12.81 -4.87 0.09
C PHE A 122 11.49 -4.34 -0.48
N SER A 123 11.37 -4.24 -1.81
CA SER A 123 10.11 -3.89 -2.47
C SER A 123 9.00 -4.88 -2.09
N GLY A 124 9.30 -6.19 -2.13
CA GLY A 124 8.35 -7.23 -1.75
C GLY A 124 7.91 -7.12 -0.29
N VAL A 125 8.83 -6.82 0.62
CA VAL A 125 8.53 -6.59 2.05
C VAL A 125 7.61 -5.37 2.22
N ASN A 126 7.86 -4.29 1.49
CA ASN A 126 7.03 -3.09 1.56
C ASN A 126 5.61 -3.34 1.06
N HIS A 127 5.45 -4.03 -0.08
CA HIS A 127 4.15 -4.45 -0.58
C HIS A 127 3.40 -5.32 0.44
N HIS A 128 4.08 -6.32 1.02
CA HIS A 128 3.47 -7.19 2.02
C HIS A 128 2.98 -6.41 3.26
N LYS A 129 3.84 -5.54 3.82
CA LYS A 129 3.47 -4.72 4.98
C LYS A 129 2.30 -3.78 4.69
N PHE A 130 2.31 -3.13 3.54
CA PHE A 130 1.23 -2.24 3.11
C PHE A 130 -0.11 -2.98 3.05
N LEU A 131 -0.14 -4.14 2.38
CA LEU A 131 -1.35 -4.94 2.26
C LEU A 131 -1.84 -5.48 3.60
N LEU A 132 -0.93 -6.00 4.43
CA LEU A 132 -1.28 -6.52 5.74
C LEU A 132 -1.89 -5.43 6.64
N GLY A 133 -1.34 -4.21 6.61
CA GLY A 133 -1.87 -3.08 7.39
C GLY A 133 -3.33 -2.79 7.07
N HIS A 134 -3.67 -2.66 5.78
CA HIS A 134 -5.05 -2.42 5.35
C HIS A 134 -5.98 -3.61 5.66
N MET A 135 -5.48 -4.85 5.53
CA MET A 135 -6.26 -6.05 5.85
C MET A 135 -6.66 -6.13 7.32
N VAL A 136 -5.76 -5.73 8.22
CA VAL A 136 -6.07 -5.67 9.66
C VAL A 136 -7.18 -4.66 9.93
N VAL A 137 -7.10 -3.47 9.33
CA VAL A 137 -8.12 -2.42 9.48
C VAL A 137 -9.47 -2.88 8.93
N PHE A 138 -9.51 -3.46 7.73
CA PHE A 138 -10.77 -3.96 7.16
C PHE A 138 -11.39 -5.05 8.02
N ARG A 139 -10.57 -6.00 8.50
CA ARG A 139 -11.04 -7.06 9.39
C ARG A 139 -11.62 -6.50 10.68
N MET A 140 -11.02 -5.47 11.26
CA MET A 140 -11.54 -4.81 12.46
C MET A 140 -12.96 -4.25 12.23
N HIS A 141 -13.18 -3.51 11.14
CA HIS A 141 -14.48 -2.93 10.82
C HIS A 141 -15.53 -3.99 10.45
N LEU A 142 -15.15 -4.99 9.64
CA LEU A 142 -16.04 -6.09 9.26
C LEU A 142 -16.44 -6.94 10.47
N ASN A 143 -15.52 -7.24 11.38
CA ASN A 143 -15.84 -7.96 12.63
C ASN A 143 -16.80 -7.14 13.51
N LYS A 144 -16.58 -5.83 13.62
CA LYS A 144 -17.45 -4.94 14.41
C LYS A 144 -18.87 -4.89 13.83
N SER A 145 -18.99 -4.82 12.50
CA SER A 145 -20.28 -4.92 11.81
C SER A 145 -20.97 -6.27 12.08
N GLU A 146 -20.22 -7.37 11.96
CA GLU A 146 -20.71 -8.72 12.25
C GLU A 146 -21.22 -8.86 13.70
N ASP A 147 -20.53 -8.26 14.66
CA ASP A 147 -20.95 -8.26 16.07
C ASP A 147 -22.27 -7.52 16.30
N TYR A 148 -22.50 -6.40 15.58
CA TYR A 148 -23.78 -5.70 15.63
C TYR A 148 -24.90 -6.53 15.02
N ILE A 149 -24.66 -7.17 13.87
CA ILE A 149 -25.62 -8.07 13.22
C ILE A 149 -25.98 -9.24 14.15
N LYS A 150 -24.99 -9.91 14.74
CA LYS A 150 -25.21 -10.97 15.73
C LYS A 150 -25.97 -10.53 16.98
N LYS A 151 -25.86 -9.25 17.37
CA LYS A 151 -26.67 -8.68 18.48
C LYS A 151 -28.12 -8.50 18.05
N CYS A 152 -28.36 -8.04 16.82
CA CYS A 152 -29.71 -7.94 16.24
C CYS A 152 -30.36 -9.33 16.16
N ASP A 153 -29.68 -10.32 15.58
CA ASP A 153 -30.22 -11.68 15.40
C ASP A 153 -30.62 -12.33 16.73
N ARG A 154 -29.79 -12.17 17.78
CA ARG A 154 -30.11 -12.69 19.12
C ARG A 154 -31.37 -12.09 19.71
N VAL A 155 -31.58 -10.78 19.54
CA VAL A 155 -32.78 -10.11 20.03
C VAL A 155 -33.99 -10.54 19.21
N ILE A 156 -33.89 -10.54 17.88
CA ILE A 156 -34.99 -10.93 16.99
C ILE A 156 -35.40 -12.40 17.23
N ALA A 157 -34.45 -13.30 17.46
CA ALA A 157 -34.75 -14.69 17.80
C ALA A 157 -35.55 -14.85 19.10
N SER A 158 -35.41 -13.91 20.06
CA SER A 158 -36.07 -13.97 21.37
C SER A 158 -37.49 -13.40 21.40
N CYS A 159 -37.81 -12.43 20.54
CA CYS A 159 -39.10 -11.72 20.56
C CYS A 159 -39.77 -11.57 19.19
N GLY A 160 -39.15 -12.07 18.11
CA GLY A 160 -39.69 -12.04 16.76
C GLY A 160 -39.68 -10.64 16.14
N ILE A 161 -40.61 -10.44 15.19
CA ILE A 161 -40.69 -9.26 14.33
C ILE A 161 -40.96 -7.97 15.13
N SER A 162 -41.62 -8.07 16.28
CA SER A 162 -41.95 -6.92 17.14
C SER A 162 -40.72 -6.19 17.68
N CYS A 163 -39.56 -6.87 17.76
CA CYS A 163 -38.32 -6.29 18.24
C CYS A 163 -37.47 -5.62 17.17
N GLU A 164 -37.77 -5.84 15.89
CA GLU A 164 -37.01 -5.27 14.78
C GLU A 164 -37.10 -3.74 14.74
N THR A 165 -38.23 -3.20 15.18
CA THR A 165 -38.55 -1.78 15.15
C THR A 165 -38.03 -1.03 16.39
N THR A 166 -37.47 -1.76 17.36
CA THR A 166 -36.96 -1.14 18.59
C THR A 166 -35.81 -0.18 18.29
N PRO A 167 -35.73 0.99 18.95
CA PRO A 167 -34.66 1.96 18.74
C PRO A 167 -33.26 1.38 18.92
N ARG A 168 -33.13 0.38 19.80
CA ARG A 168 -31.87 -0.33 20.07
C ARG A 168 -31.41 -1.16 18.87
N VAL A 169 -32.30 -1.95 18.26
CA VAL A 169 -31.99 -2.77 17.08
C VAL A 169 -31.72 -1.87 15.88
N ARG A 170 -32.53 -0.83 15.67
CA ARG A 170 -32.30 0.18 14.62
C ARG A 170 -30.92 0.83 14.74
N ARG A 171 -30.49 1.19 15.96
CA ARG A 171 -29.14 1.76 16.19
C ARG A 171 -28.02 0.79 15.81
N TRP A 172 -28.14 -0.48 16.19
CA TRP A 172 -27.13 -1.48 15.82
C TRP A 172 -27.08 -1.75 14.31
N ARG A 173 -28.23 -1.79 13.63
CA ARG A 173 -28.29 -1.90 12.17
C ARG A 173 -27.57 -0.73 11.48
N ARG A 174 -27.83 0.50 11.92
CA ARG A 174 -27.11 1.70 11.42
C ARG A 174 -25.60 1.58 11.65
N HIS A 175 -25.17 1.24 12.86
CA HIS A 175 -23.74 1.05 13.13
C HIS A 175 -23.11 -0.07 12.29
N ALA A 176 -23.83 -1.16 12.04
CA ALA A 176 -23.34 -2.22 11.16
C ALA A 176 -23.14 -1.71 9.71
N ALA A 177 -24.11 -0.95 9.19
CA ALA A 177 -24.04 -0.32 7.88
C ALA A 177 -22.89 0.68 7.78
N ASP A 178 -22.73 1.54 8.79
CA ASP A 178 -21.66 2.54 8.85
C ASP A 178 -20.28 1.89 8.77
N GLU A 179 -20.05 0.79 9.49
CA GLU A 179 -18.76 0.07 9.45
C GLU A 179 -18.54 -0.62 8.09
N ILE A 180 -19.60 -1.13 7.43
CA ILE A 180 -19.50 -1.69 6.06
C ILE A 180 -19.15 -0.59 5.06
N HIS A 181 -19.81 0.57 5.13
CA HIS A 181 -19.54 1.70 4.26
C HIS A 181 -18.11 2.23 4.41
N ARG A 182 -17.61 2.33 5.64
CA ARG A 182 -16.20 2.70 5.89
C ARG A 182 -15.23 1.76 5.17
N VAL A 183 -15.46 0.45 5.23
CA VAL A 183 -14.62 -0.53 4.51
C VAL A 183 -14.68 -0.30 3.01
N ARG A 184 -15.86 -0.04 2.44
CA ARG A 184 -16.01 0.23 1.01
C ARG A 184 -15.27 1.50 0.57
N ASP A 185 -15.33 2.55 1.35
CA ASP A 185 -14.58 3.79 1.10
C ASP A 185 -13.06 3.56 1.20
N ASP A 186 -12.63 2.84 2.25
CA ASP A 186 -11.23 2.52 2.45
C ASP A 186 -10.68 1.60 1.37
N ILE A 187 -11.47 0.69 0.79
CA ILE A 187 -11.07 -0.12 -0.37
C ILE A 187 -10.69 0.80 -1.53
N GLN A 188 -11.49 1.82 -1.82
CA GLN A 188 -11.21 2.76 -2.91
C GLN A 188 -9.96 3.59 -2.62
N HIS A 189 -9.79 4.04 -1.38
CA HIS A 189 -8.57 4.71 -0.96
C HIS A 189 -7.35 3.79 -1.13
N THR A 190 -7.43 2.56 -0.64
CA THR A 190 -6.36 1.57 -0.70
C THR A 190 -5.98 1.25 -2.14
N ARG A 191 -6.95 1.19 -3.07
CA ARG A 191 -6.68 1.05 -4.51
C ARG A 191 -5.83 2.16 -5.09
N ARG A 192 -6.13 3.41 -4.73
CA ARG A 192 -5.35 4.57 -5.20
C ARG A 192 -3.94 4.53 -4.63
N SER A 193 -3.82 4.39 -3.31
CA SER A 193 -2.54 4.37 -2.60
C SER A 193 -1.66 3.20 -3.05
N TYR A 194 -2.23 2.04 -3.37
CA TYR A 194 -1.48 0.90 -3.88
C TYR A 194 -0.96 1.11 -5.31
N LYS A 195 -1.71 1.82 -6.17
CA LYS A 195 -1.25 2.18 -7.51
C LYS A 195 0.01 3.05 -7.45
N ASP A 196 0.06 3.98 -6.50
CA ASP A 196 1.23 4.83 -6.28
C ASP A 196 2.41 4.00 -5.77
N LEU A 197 2.18 3.06 -4.84
CA LEU A 197 3.19 2.13 -4.37
C LEU A 197 3.77 1.27 -5.51
N LEU A 198 2.93 0.74 -6.40
CA LEU A 198 3.37 0.00 -7.59
C LEU A 198 4.22 0.88 -8.51
N THR A 199 3.79 2.11 -8.76
CA THR A 199 4.54 3.05 -9.60
C THR A 199 5.91 3.37 -9.00
N HIS A 200 5.95 3.59 -7.68
CA HIS A 200 7.20 3.81 -6.95
C HIS A 200 8.12 2.58 -7.02
N ALA A 201 7.59 1.38 -6.78
CA ALA A 201 8.33 0.13 -6.88
C ALA A 201 8.91 -0.07 -8.28
N HIS A 202 8.12 0.14 -9.33
CA HIS A 202 8.56 0.05 -10.72
C HIS A 202 9.72 1.02 -11.02
N ARG A 203 9.60 2.29 -10.59
CA ARG A 203 10.67 3.29 -10.74
C ARG A 203 11.93 2.88 -9.99
N HIS A 204 11.79 2.36 -8.77
CA HIS A 204 12.89 1.90 -7.95
C HIS A 204 13.63 0.73 -8.60
N LEU A 205 12.90 -0.28 -9.10
CA LEU A 205 13.50 -1.41 -9.83
C LEU A 205 14.24 -0.93 -11.09
N ASN A 206 13.66 -0.01 -11.85
CA ASN A 206 14.36 0.59 -13.00
C ASN A 206 15.63 1.36 -12.61
N HIS A 207 15.60 2.05 -11.47
CA HIS A 207 16.79 2.71 -10.94
C HIS A 207 17.88 1.69 -10.57
N LEU A 208 17.52 0.60 -9.89
CA LEU A 208 18.46 -0.48 -9.57
C LEU A 208 19.06 -1.13 -10.82
N ARG A 209 18.27 -1.35 -11.88
CA ARG A 209 18.78 -1.81 -13.19
C ARG A 209 19.87 -0.89 -13.74
N LYS A 210 19.58 0.42 -13.77
CA LYS A 210 20.53 1.43 -14.29
C LYS A 210 21.81 1.45 -13.44
N GLN A 211 21.67 1.42 -12.12
CA GLN A 211 22.79 1.38 -11.20
C GLN A 211 23.64 0.13 -11.38
N ALA A 212 23.02 -1.05 -11.52
CA ALA A 212 23.72 -2.31 -11.78
C ALA A 212 24.54 -2.24 -13.06
N ASN A 213 23.93 -1.75 -14.15
CA ASN A 213 24.59 -1.60 -15.45
C ASN A 213 25.77 -0.61 -15.40
N ASN A 214 25.61 0.52 -14.71
CA ASN A 214 26.69 1.50 -14.58
C ASN A 214 27.86 0.93 -13.78
N ARG A 215 27.60 0.30 -12.62
CA ARG A 215 28.65 -0.35 -11.81
C ARG A 215 29.34 -1.47 -12.58
N ALA A 216 28.60 -2.25 -13.37
CA ALA A 216 29.18 -3.29 -14.21
C ALA A 216 30.14 -2.71 -15.26
N LYS A 217 29.80 -1.57 -15.88
CA LYS A 217 30.69 -0.87 -16.82
C LYS A 217 31.98 -0.41 -16.14
N GLU A 218 31.88 0.24 -14.99
CA GLU A 218 33.03 0.68 -14.21
C GLU A 218 33.95 -0.50 -13.83
N ILE A 219 33.35 -1.62 -13.41
CA ILE A 219 34.09 -2.85 -13.08
C ILE A 219 34.80 -3.41 -14.32
N ILE A 220 34.13 -3.40 -15.47
CA ILE A 220 34.70 -3.86 -16.75
C ILE A 220 35.87 -2.95 -17.18
N GLU A 221 35.72 -1.64 -17.06
CA GLU A 221 36.79 -0.67 -17.35
C GLU A 221 38.00 -0.91 -16.45
N HIS A 222 37.79 -1.12 -15.14
CA HIS A 222 38.85 -1.49 -14.22
C HIS A 222 39.54 -2.81 -14.58
N PHE A 223 38.77 -3.79 -15.05
CA PHE A 223 39.32 -5.06 -15.51
C PHE A 223 40.21 -4.88 -16.75
N ILE A 224 39.79 -4.05 -17.72
CA ILE A 224 40.59 -3.72 -18.89
C ILE A 224 41.92 -3.08 -18.47
N THR A 225 41.90 -2.17 -17.49
CA THR A 225 43.14 -1.58 -16.94
C THR A 225 44.00 -2.56 -16.13
N CYS A 226 43.45 -3.69 -15.69
CA CYS A 226 44.20 -4.73 -14.98
C CYS A 226 44.93 -5.68 -15.95
N ILE A 227 44.44 -5.77 -17.19
CA ILE A 227 45.05 -6.59 -18.25
C ILE A 227 46.26 -5.87 -18.88
N HIS A 228 46.20 -4.55 -19.00
CA HIS A 228 47.25 -3.70 -19.55
C HIS A 228 48.30 -3.32 -18.50
#